data_AF-A0A5S9PWA7-F1
#
_entry.id   AF-A0A5S9PWA7-F1
#
_cell.length_a   1.000
_cell.length_b   1.000
_cell.length_c   1.000
_cell.angle_alpha   90.00
_cell.angle_beta   90.00
_cell.angle_gamma   90.00
#
_symmetry.space_group_name_H-M   'P 1'
#
loop_
_entity.id
_entity.type
_entity.pdbx_description
1 polymer ?
#
loop_
_entity_poly.entity_id
_entity_poly.type
_entity_poly.pdbx_seq_one_letter_code
_entity_poly.pdbx_strand_id
1 'polypeptide(L)'
;MSEMRVAAYVGRDGRPARIRYRRDGAAGGVPVVLIHGVGMALDVWEPQIETLASRYDVITLDMPGHGGSSLPPEDACLADYASHVIALLDALAIPAAVVIGHSMGALVALEVALSHPARVLGVVALNAVFCRTQEQRLAVSERAAILAEEGSSASHEAAVRRWFGEPVPEELEATAARVAGLLASCDPVGYARTYALFAASDEAHRDRLATLAVPALFMTADGDPNSTPSMSEAMARLAPQGRAEVLAEARHMMNLTAPEAVNQRLLAFLQEVAPTPFDPKAFRQALGAFVTGVTVVTTRNAAGEMRGFTANSFTSVSLDPPLLLVCIAKTASSFPVFGSAETFAVSVLAAAQKDVSALFASKSADKFGASRWHIGPAGSPVIEGASAWFDCRRHSLVEAGDHVILIGEVAGFGATASPPLGYCRGAYVDFALGQQALAKRDEPARVGAILERDGAVLLVEDGKGGLDLPAGTCLEPTGNPRSLKGALARLGVEGRLGFLFAVFETPEAGSGQAAVSIYYRGTFEGVPHPEAGARLVPFDAIEWPRLPDEATRSMLARFVRERSEDAFGIYVGDAERGTVHPLAAHA
;
A
#
# COMPACT_ATOMS: atom_id res chain seq x y z
N MET A 1 -14.72 20.19 -9.76
CA MET A 1 -14.29 21.33 -8.92
C MET A 1 -14.46 20.90 -7.48
N SER A 2 -13.36 20.84 -6.72
CA SER A 2 -13.44 20.58 -5.28
C SER A 2 -14.16 21.73 -4.57
N GLU A 3 -14.84 21.40 -3.48
CA GLU A 3 -15.65 22.33 -2.69
C GLU A 3 -14.74 23.23 -1.86
N MET A 4 -14.98 24.54 -1.95
CA MET A 4 -14.26 25.55 -1.19
C MET A 4 -14.73 25.56 0.27
N ARG A 5 -13.79 25.46 1.21
CA ARG A 5 -14.09 25.22 2.63
C ARG A 5 -13.47 26.25 3.55
N VAL A 6 -14.03 26.35 4.75
CA VAL A 6 -13.54 27.25 5.80
C VAL A 6 -13.34 26.46 7.08
N ALA A 7 -12.16 26.55 7.67
CA ALA A 7 -11.87 26.05 9.01
C ALA A 7 -11.77 27.23 9.99
N ALA A 8 -12.32 27.05 11.20
CA ALA A 8 -12.18 28.02 12.29
C ALA A 8 -11.11 27.54 13.27
N TYR A 9 -10.34 28.49 13.82
CA TYR A 9 -9.33 28.22 14.84
C TYR A 9 -9.15 29.44 15.75
N VAL A 10 -8.38 29.29 16.82
CA VAL A 10 -7.98 30.39 17.69
C VAL A 10 -6.54 30.74 17.38
N GLY A 11 -6.28 31.99 17.01
CA GLY A 11 -4.95 32.51 16.72
C GLY A 11 -4.04 32.51 17.95
N ARG A 12 -2.73 32.70 17.73
CA ARG A 12 -1.74 32.83 18.82
C ARG A 12 -2.01 34.03 19.73
N ASP A 13 -2.71 35.03 19.22
CA ASP A 13 -3.20 36.21 19.94
C ASP A 13 -4.50 35.95 20.75
N GLY A 14 -5.01 34.71 20.73
CA GLY A 14 -6.24 34.30 21.41
C GLY A 14 -7.52 34.69 20.68
N ARG A 15 -7.45 35.27 19.47
CA ARG A 15 -8.62 35.72 18.72
C ARG A 15 -9.15 34.65 17.77
N PRO A 16 -10.48 34.56 17.57
CA PRO A 16 -11.05 33.69 16.55
C PRO A 16 -10.58 34.08 15.15
N ALA A 17 -10.14 33.10 14.38
CA ALA A 17 -9.69 33.28 13.01
C ALA A 17 -10.24 32.19 12.09
N ARG A 18 -10.23 32.47 10.78
CA ARG A 18 -10.74 31.58 9.74
C ARG A 18 -9.67 31.33 8.69
N ILE A 19 -9.68 30.12 8.17
CA ILE A 19 -8.79 29.63 7.12
C ILE A 19 -9.67 29.24 5.93
N ARG A 20 -9.55 29.93 4.81
CA ARG A 20 -10.12 29.46 3.55
C ARG A 20 -9.15 28.47 2.91
N TYR A 21 -9.65 27.29 2.56
CA TYR A 21 -8.83 26.23 1.97
C TYR A 21 -9.61 25.42 0.95
N ARG A 22 -8.88 24.68 0.13
CA ARG A 22 -9.38 23.71 -0.84
C ARG A 22 -8.59 22.41 -0.66
N ARG A 23 -9.26 21.28 -0.84
CA ARG A 23 -8.66 19.94 -0.70
C ARG A 23 -9.04 19.08 -1.90
N ASP A 24 -8.06 18.59 -2.64
CA ASP A 24 -8.25 17.78 -3.84
C ASP A 24 -7.46 16.47 -3.73
N GLY A 25 -7.90 15.45 -4.47
CA GLY A 25 -7.18 14.19 -4.62
C GLY A 25 -7.71 13.02 -3.79
N ALA A 26 -6.94 11.93 -3.76
CA ALA A 26 -7.39 10.65 -3.26
C ALA A 26 -7.45 10.61 -1.72
N ALA A 27 -8.59 10.18 -1.17
CA ALA A 27 -8.71 9.90 0.26
C ALA A 27 -7.70 8.82 0.69
N GLY A 28 -6.83 9.15 1.66
CA GLY A 28 -5.73 8.28 2.10
C GLY A 28 -4.41 8.48 1.35
N GLY A 29 -4.35 9.38 0.36
CA GLY A 29 -3.09 9.84 -0.23
C GLY A 29 -2.24 10.61 0.80
N VAL A 30 -0.93 10.70 0.55
CA VAL A 30 -0.03 11.46 1.44
C VAL A 30 -0.41 12.95 1.39
N PRO A 31 -0.63 13.61 2.54
CA PRO A 31 -1.02 15.03 2.57
C PRO A 31 0.07 15.97 2.08
N VAL A 32 -0.28 16.89 1.19
CA VAL A 32 0.61 17.91 0.62
C VAL A 32 -0.04 19.27 0.77
N VAL A 33 0.57 20.16 1.56
CA VAL A 33 0.09 21.52 1.78
C VAL A 33 0.81 22.49 0.84
N LEU A 34 0.07 23.30 0.10
CA LEU A 34 0.59 24.32 -0.82
C LEU A 34 0.25 25.74 -0.29
N ILE A 35 1.27 26.56 -0.07
CA ILE A 35 1.18 27.90 0.53
C ILE A 35 1.60 28.95 -0.50
N HIS A 36 0.65 29.79 -0.94
CA HIS A 36 0.90 30.80 -1.98
C HIS A 36 1.83 31.96 -1.52
N GLY A 37 2.35 32.73 -2.48
CA GLY A 37 3.12 33.96 -2.22
C GLY A 37 2.25 35.16 -1.83
N VAL A 38 2.87 36.25 -1.38
CA VAL A 38 2.15 37.47 -0.98
C VAL A 38 1.40 38.10 -2.17
N GLY A 39 0.18 38.57 -1.94
CA GLY A 39 -0.69 39.13 -2.98
C GLY A 39 -1.38 38.09 -3.87
N MET A 40 -1.29 36.80 -3.53
CA MET A 40 -1.93 35.70 -4.25
C MET A 40 -3.08 35.09 -3.44
N ALA A 41 -3.70 34.05 -4.00
CA ALA A 41 -4.70 33.22 -3.34
C ALA A 41 -4.42 31.74 -3.64
N LEU A 42 -5.14 30.83 -2.96
CA LEU A 42 -5.02 29.38 -3.09
C LEU A 42 -5.14 28.87 -4.54
N ASP A 43 -5.84 29.60 -5.41
CA ASP A 43 -6.10 29.25 -6.81
C ASP A 43 -4.84 29.38 -7.71
N VAL A 44 -3.78 30.01 -7.21
CA VAL A 44 -2.51 30.16 -7.95
C VAL A 44 -1.81 28.81 -8.19
N TRP A 45 -2.23 27.76 -7.49
CA TRP A 45 -1.68 26.41 -7.55
C TRP A 45 -2.37 25.48 -8.55
N GLU A 46 -3.34 25.96 -9.34
CA GLU A 46 -4.14 25.08 -10.23
C GLU A 46 -3.30 24.09 -11.06
N PRO A 47 -2.20 24.49 -11.74
CA PRO A 47 -1.39 23.55 -12.52
C PRO A 47 -0.74 22.43 -11.67
N GLN A 48 -0.41 22.73 -10.41
CA GLN A 48 0.12 21.75 -9.45
C GLN A 48 -0.99 20.84 -8.94
N ILE A 49 -2.17 21.39 -8.63
CA ILE A 49 -3.33 20.61 -8.18
C ILE A 49 -3.71 19.56 -9.23
N GLU A 50 -3.84 19.96 -10.50
CA GLU A 50 -4.21 19.07 -11.61
C GLU A 50 -3.28 17.86 -11.73
N THR A 51 -1.98 18.06 -11.47
CA THR A 51 -0.98 16.98 -11.56
C THR A 51 -0.94 16.14 -10.29
N LEU A 52 -0.85 16.78 -9.12
CA LEU A 52 -0.56 16.13 -7.84
C LEU A 52 -1.78 15.40 -7.27
N ALA A 53 -3.00 15.90 -7.49
CA ALA A 53 -4.23 15.34 -6.92
C ALA A 53 -4.53 13.91 -7.40
N SER A 54 -3.91 13.46 -8.49
CA SER A 54 -4.03 12.08 -8.96
C SER A 54 -3.43 11.03 -8.00
N ARG A 55 -2.51 11.44 -7.11
CA ARG A 55 -1.74 10.54 -6.23
C ARG A 55 -1.70 10.99 -4.77
N TYR A 56 -1.82 12.29 -4.54
CA TYR A 56 -1.64 12.92 -3.23
C TYR A 56 -2.93 13.57 -2.75
N ASP A 57 -3.02 13.77 -1.44
CA ASP A 57 -4.08 14.56 -0.81
C ASP A 57 -3.62 16.02 -0.74
N VAL A 58 -3.97 16.80 -1.77
CA VAL A 58 -3.46 18.15 -1.99
C VAL A 58 -4.35 19.16 -1.27
N ILE A 59 -3.74 20.00 -0.44
CA ILE A 59 -4.41 21.01 0.37
C ILE A 59 -3.81 22.38 0.04
N THR A 60 -4.61 23.27 -0.52
CA THR A 60 -4.21 24.67 -0.73
C THR A 60 -4.96 25.56 0.26
N LEU A 61 -4.31 26.61 0.76
CA LEU A 61 -4.92 27.54 1.71
C LEU A 61 -4.64 28.99 1.33
N ASP A 62 -5.55 29.88 1.71
CA ASP A 62 -5.31 31.31 1.71
C ASP A 62 -4.56 31.68 3.00
N MET A 63 -3.40 32.33 2.89
CA MET A 63 -2.67 32.87 4.05
C MET A 63 -3.50 33.94 4.78
N PRO A 64 -3.20 34.24 6.06
CA PRO A 64 -3.76 35.40 6.74
C PRO A 64 -3.73 36.66 5.85
N GLY A 65 -4.85 37.37 5.78
CA GLY A 65 -5.00 38.61 5.00
C GLY A 65 -5.17 38.41 3.49
N HIS A 66 -5.34 37.17 3.01
CA HIS A 66 -5.54 36.85 1.61
C HIS A 66 -6.84 36.09 1.40
N GLY A 67 -7.42 36.26 0.20
CA GLY A 67 -8.64 35.59 -0.23
C GLY A 67 -9.76 35.65 0.81
N GLY A 68 -10.14 34.50 1.36
CA GLY A 68 -11.21 34.39 2.36
C GLY A 68 -10.75 34.18 3.81
N SER A 69 -9.44 34.20 4.06
CA SER A 69 -8.87 34.00 5.40
C SER A 69 -8.91 35.28 6.24
N SER A 70 -8.87 35.13 7.56
CA SER A 70 -8.84 36.28 8.48
C SER A 70 -7.59 37.15 8.28
N LEU A 71 -7.69 38.44 8.59
CA LEU A 71 -6.53 39.34 8.65
C LEU A 71 -5.48 38.84 9.66
N PRO A 72 -4.17 39.03 9.37
CA PRO A 72 -3.13 38.79 10.36
C PRO A 72 -3.20 39.83 11.49
N PRO A 73 -2.67 39.51 12.69
CA PRO A 73 -2.39 40.50 13.73
C PRO A 73 -1.60 41.70 13.19
N GLU A 74 -1.66 42.83 13.88
CA GLU A 74 -0.94 44.05 13.47
C GLU A 74 0.59 43.87 13.53
N ASP A 75 1.06 43.13 14.53
CA ASP A 75 2.45 42.79 14.81
C ASP A 75 2.78 41.35 14.39
N ALA A 76 2.09 40.83 13.37
CA ALA A 76 2.23 39.44 12.95
C ALA A 76 3.69 39.09 12.59
N CYS A 77 4.10 37.91 13.05
CA CYS A 77 5.39 37.28 12.75
C CYS A 77 5.20 35.98 11.98
N LEU A 78 6.29 35.38 11.48
CA LEU A 78 6.22 34.11 10.73
C LEU A 78 5.56 32.99 11.54
N ALA A 79 5.72 32.97 12.87
CA ALA A 79 5.11 31.95 13.72
C ALA A 79 3.57 32.03 13.74
N ASP A 80 2.97 33.20 13.48
CA ASP A 80 1.51 33.32 13.35
C ASP A 80 1.00 32.66 12.07
N TYR A 81 1.76 32.80 10.98
CA TYR A 81 1.47 32.12 9.71
C TYR A 81 1.74 30.62 9.79
N ALA A 82 2.80 30.20 10.50
CA ALA A 82 3.05 28.78 10.74
C ALA A 82 1.93 28.14 11.57
N SER A 83 1.46 28.82 12.63
CA SER A 83 0.32 28.38 13.43
C SER A 83 -0.97 28.26 12.61
N HIS A 84 -1.15 29.10 11.59
CA HIS A 84 -2.28 29.00 10.67
C HIS A 84 -2.28 27.67 9.91
N VAL A 85 -1.11 27.25 9.40
CA VAL A 85 -0.95 25.95 8.71
C VAL A 85 -1.18 24.79 9.68
N ILE A 86 -0.60 24.83 10.88
CA ILE A 86 -0.78 23.79 11.89
C ILE A 86 -2.25 23.66 12.31
N ALA A 87 -2.95 24.77 12.52
CA ALA A 87 -4.37 24.76 12.85
C ALA A 87 -5.22 24.12 11.76
N LEU A 88 -4.86 24.30 10.48
CA LEU A 88 -5.52 23.62 9.38
C LEU A 88 -5.27 22.10 9.41
N LEU A 89 -4.03 21.67 9.64
CA LEU A 89 -3.72 20.24 9.78
C LEU A 89 -4.49 19.60 10.94
N ASP A 90 -4.61 20.29 12.07
CA ASP A 90 -5.38 19.82 13.22
C ASP A 90 -6.87 19.71 12.91
N ALA A 91 -7.46 20.73 12.27
CA ALA A 91 -8.86 20.72 11.85
C ALA A 91 -9.19 19.59 10.86
N LEU A 92 -8.20 19.15 10.08
CA LEU A 92 -8.33 18.04 9.12
C LEU A 92 -7.91 16.68 9.70
N ALA A 93 -7.52 16.63 10.98
CA ALA A 93 -6.96 15.45 11.65
C ALA A 93 -5.75 14.84 10.90
N ILE A 94 -4.90 15.69 10.32
CA ILE A 94 -3.71 15.28 9.59
C ILE A 94 -2.48 15.31 10.52
N PRO A 95 -1.85 14.17 10.80
CA PRO A 95 -0.72 14.11 11.72
C PRO A 95 0.54 14.76 11.14
N ALA A 96 0.84 14.56 9.86
CA ALA A 96 1.97 15.19 9.18
C ALA A 96 1.70 15.35 7.68
N ALA A 97 2.35 16.32 7.05
CA ALA A 97 2.23 16.62 5.62
C ALA A 97 3.57 17.03 5.00
N VAL A 98 3.69 16.93 3.68
CA VAL A 98 4.74 17.67 2.95
C VAL A 98 4.27 19.11 2.80
N VAL A 99 5.11 20.08 3.13
CA VAL A 99 4.75 21.50 3.09
C VAL A 99 5.53 22.21 2.00
N ILE A 100 4.82 22.76 1.02
CA ILE A 100 5.37 23.41 -0.16
C ILE A 100 4.92 24.86 -0.14
N GLY A 101 5.86 25.79 -0.23
CA GLY A 101 5.56 27.21 -0.23
C GLY A 101 6.20 27.94 -1.40
N HIS A 102 5.54 29.00 -1.88
CA HIS A 102 6.08 29.92 -2.88
C HIS A 102 6.32 31.31 -2.29
N SER A 103 7.49 31.89 -2.53
CA SER A 103 7.84 33.26 -2.11
C SER A 103 7.63 33.47 -0.59
N MET A 104 6.73 34.36 -0.16
CA MET A 104 6.35 34.47 1.26
C MET A 104 5.87 33.14 1.86
N GLY A 105 5.08 32.37 1.11
CA GLY A 105 4.65 31.04 1.53
C GLY A 105 5.81 30.07 1.73
N ALA A 106 6.93 30.25 1.02
CA ALA A 106 8.15 29.47 1.23
C ALA A 106 8.82 29.79 2.58
N LEU A 107 8.82 31.06 3.00
CA LEU A 107 9.26 31.43 4.36
C LEU A 107 8.35 30.80 5.41
N VAL A 108 7.03 30.82 5.20
CA VAL A 108 6.07 30.17 6.11
C VAL A 108 6.30 28.65 6.16
N ALA A 109 6.51 27.99 5.02
CA ALA A 109 6.78 26.55 4.95
C ALA A 109 8.05 26.17 5.74
N LEU A 110 9.12 26.97 5.63
CA LEU A 110 10.33 26.80 6.41
C LEU A 110 10.10 27.01 7.91
N GLU A 111 9.34 28.03 8.30
CA GLU A 111 9.01 28.26 9.71
C GLU A 111 8.20 27.09 10.28
N VAL A 112 7.23 26.54 9.54
CA VAL A 112 6.48 25.33 9.95
C VAL A 112 7.42 24.15 10.17
N ALA A 113 8.32 23.88 9.22
CA ALA A 113 9.26 22.76 9.31
C ALA A 113 10.27 22.91 10.45
N LEU A 114 10.69 24.14 10.77
CA LEU A 114 11.62 24.42 11.86
C LEU A 114 10.95 24.43 13.24
N SER A 115 9.70 24.89 13.34
CA SER A 115 8.98 25.01 14.62
C SER A 115 8.18 23.76 14.98
N HIS A 116 7.75 22.98 13.98
CA HIS A 116 6.91 21.79 14.15
C HIS A 116 7.43 20.60 13.32
N PRO A 117 8.69 20.16 13.51
CA PRO A 117 9.31 19.14 12.67
C PRO A 117 8.54 17.80 12.65
N ALA A 118 7.87 17.43 13.75
CA ALA A 118 7.05 16.22 13.83
C ALA A 118 5.78 16.27 12.96
N ARG A 119 5.39 17.46 12.46
CA ARG A 119 4.22 17.68 11.60
C ARG A 119 4.58 17.76 10.12
N VAL A 120 5.86 17.64 9.77
CA VAL A 120 6.35 17.82 8.41
C VAL A 120 7.10 16.58 7.93
N LEU A 121 6.69 16.05 6.77
CA LEU A 121 7.35 14.91 6.11
C LEU A 121 8.55 15.37 5.26
N GLY A 122 8.44 16.56 4.69
CA GLY A 122 9.46 17.24 3.89
C GLY A 122 9.01 18.66 3.57
N VAL A 123 9.94 19.53 3.20
CA VAL A 123 9.65 20.94 2.88
C VAL A 123 10.17 21.32 1.50
N VAL A 124 9.37 22.05 0.73
CA VAL A 124 9.80 22.65 -0.55
C VAL A 124 9.61 24.16 -0.48
N ALA A 125 10.69 24.90 -0.73
CA ALA A 125 10.71 26.35 -0.73
C ALA A 125 10.97 26.87 -2.16
N LEU A 126 9.90 27.26 -2.85
CA LEU A 126 9.97 27.85 -4.20
C LEU A 126 10.17 29.36 -4.11
N ASN A 127 11.16 29.90 -4.83
CA ASN A 127 11.47 31.33 -4.88
C ASN A 127 11.58 31.97 -3.49
N ALA A 128 12.20 31.26 -2.54
CA ALA A 128 12.45 31.78 -1.20
C ALA A 128 13.60 32.79 -1.21
N VAL A 129 13.44 33.86 -0.43
CA VAL A 129 14.48 34.86 -0.19
C VAL A 129 15.34 34.44 0.98
N PHE A 130 16.64 34.79 0.94
CA PHE A 130 17.56 34.46 2.02
C PHE A 130 18.75 35.43 2.06
N CYS A 131 18.99 36.06 3.21
CA CYS A 131 20.13 36.96 3.44
C CYS A 131 20.38 37.95 2.29
N ARG A 132 19.41 38.81 2.01
CA ARG A 132 19.46 39.79 0.91
C ARG A 132 20.66 40.73 1.08
N THR A 133 21.18 41.22 -0.04
CA THR A 133 22.14 42.33 0.01
C THR A 133 21.46 43.60 0.55
N GLN A 134 22.26 44.56 1.00
CA GLN A 134 21.73 45.85 1.47
C GLN A 134 20.89 46.56 0.40
N GLU A 135 21.33 46.53 -0.86
CA GLU A 135 20.59 47.10 -1.99
C GLU A 135 19.23 46.42 -2.19
N GLN A 136 19.22 45.07 -2.21
CA GLN A 136 17.98 44.30 -2.33
C GLN A 136 17.02 44.57 -1.16
N ARG A 137 17.55 44.71 0.06
CA ARG A 137 16.77 45.02 1.27
C ARG A 137 16.16 46.41 1.21
N LEU A 138 16.92 47.42 0.77
CA LEU A 138 16.40 48.78 0.58
C LEU A 138 15.29 48.78 -0.48
N ALA A 139 15.51 48.13 -1.62
CA ALA A 139 14.53 48.07 -2.70
C ALA A 139 13.21 47.40 -2.29
N VAL A 140 13.23 46.34 -1.47
CA VAL A 140 11.98 45.72 -0.97
C VAL A 140 11.32 46.55 0.13
N SER A 141 12.10 47.24 0.97
CA SER A 141 11.58 48.10 2.04
C SER A 141 10.89 49.34 1.46
N GLU A 142 11.46 49.95 0.43
CA GLU A 142 10.85 51.08 -0.29
C GLU A 142 9.50 50.68 -0.90
N ARG A 143 9.42 49.51 -1.53
CA ARG A 143 8.14 48.98 -2.05
C ARG A 143 7.11 48.74 -0.95
N ALA A 144 7.55 48.25 0.21
CA ALA A 144 6.67 48.06 1.35
C ALA A 144 6.11 49.39 1.87
N ALA A 145 6.94 50.44 1.91
CA ALA A 145 6.52 51.79 2.29
C ALA A 145 5.51 52.38 1.28
N ILE A 146 5.80 52.30 -0.02
CA ILE A 146 4.88 52.76 -1.08
C ILE A 146 3.52 52.06 -0.98
N LEU A 147 3.53 50.74 -0.75
CA LEU A 147 2.30 49.95 -0.61
C LEU A 147 1.47 50.38 0.60
N ALA A 148 2.11 50.83 1.69
CA ALA A 148 1.43 51.31 2.89
C ALA A 148 0.83 52.71 2.72
N GLU A 149 1.42 53.57 1.87
CA GLU A 149 1.04 54.98 1.72
C GLU A 149 0.03 55.24 0.60
N GLU A 150 0.22 54.68 -0.60
CA GLU A 150 -0.46 55.19 -1.81
C GLU A 150 -1.60 54.30 -2.35
N GLY A 151 -1.73 53.06 -1.87
CA GLY A 151 -2.61 52.09 -2.53
C GLY A 151 -2.08 51.69 -3.93
N SER A 152 -2.57 50.59 -4.48
CA SER A 152 -1.64 49.60 -5.06
C SER A 152 -1.58 49.46 -6.59
N SER A 153 -2.32 50.23 -7.40
CA SER A 153 -2.50 49.88 -8.83
C SER A 153 -1.22 49.96 -9.68
N ALA A 154 -0.43 51.03 -9.60
CA ALA A 154 0.84 51.16 -10.34
C ALA A 154 1.91 50.15 -9.85
N SER A 155 1.89 49.85 -8.54
CA SER A 155 2.76 48.85 -7.91
C SER A 155 2.42 47.43 -8.38
N HIS A 156 1.14 47.14 -8.66
CA HIS A 156 0.70 45.85 -9.17
C HIS A 156 1.20 45.55 -10.59
N GLU A 157 1.10 46.52 -11.51
CA GLU A 157 1.57 46.34 -12.89
C GLU A 157 3.08 46.08 -12.95
N ALA A 158 3.85 46.86 -12.18
CA ALA A 158 5.30 46.66 -12.04
C ALA A 158 5.64 45.30 -11.40
N ALA A 159 4.84 44.83 -10.44
CA ALA A 159 5.02 43.51 -9.85
C ALA A 159 4.80 42.38 -10.87
N VAL A 160 3.73 42.45 -11.67
CA VAL A 160 3.41 41.44 -12.70
C VAL A 160 4.52 41.36 -13.75
N ARG A 161 5.01 42.49 -14.27
CA ARG A 161 6.14 42.50 -15.22
C ARG A 161 7.39 41.87 -14.61
N ARG A 162 7.75 42.22 -13.37
CA ARG A 162 8.90 41.61 -12.70
C ARG A 162 8.72 40.10 -12.50
N TRP A 163 7.51 39.64 -12.27
CA TRP A 163 7.20 38.25 -11.96
C TRP A 163 7.14 37.32 -13.17
N PHE A 164 6.77 37.85 -14.34
CA PHE A 164 6.60 37.10 -15.59
C PHE A 164 7.64 37.42 -16.66
N GLY A 165 8.33 38.56 -16.56
CA GLY A 165 9.26 39.07 -17.57
C GLY A 165 8.85 40.46 -18.08
N GLU A 166 9.83 41.21 -18.58
CA GLU A 166 9.61 42.51 -19.22
C GLU A 166 10.20 42.52 -20.65
N PRO A 167 9.36 42.49 -21.70
CA PRO A 167 7.89 42.34 -21.66
C PRO A 167 7.46 40.95 -21.18
N VAL A 168 6.18 40.82 -20.78
CA VAL A 168 5.57 39.52 -20.48
C VAL A 168 5.54 38.71 -21.80
N PRO A 169 6.00 37.43 -21.81
CA PRO A 169 5.89 36.59 -23.00
C PRO A 169 4.44 36.42 -23.46
N GLU A 170 4.21 36.41 -24.78
CA GLU A 170 2.87 36.38 -25.40
C GLU A 170 2.05 35.19 -24.88
N GLU A 171 2.68 34.02 -24.76
CA GLU A 171 2.09 32.79 -24.27
C GLU A 171 1.68 32.84 -22.78
N LEU A 172 2.23 33.79 -22.01
CA LEU A 172 1.94 33.97 -20.58
C LEU A 172 1.00 35.14 -20.28
N GLU A 173 0.58 35.93 -21.28
CA GLU A 173 -0.24 37.14 -21.08
C GLU A 173 -1.54 36.85 -20.33
N ALA A 174 -2.27 35.79 -20.72
CA ALA A 174 -3.52 35.41 -20.06
C ALA A 174 -3.30 35.03 -18.58
N THR A 175 -2.21 34.31 -18.30
CA THR A 175 -1.82 33.89 -16.95
C THR A 175 -1.41 35.09 -16.11
N ALA A 176 -0.63 36.02 -16.69
CA ALA A 176 -0.23 37.27 -16.06
C ALA A 176 -1.44 38.17 -15.73
N ALA A 177 -2.41 38.27 -16.64
CA ALA A 177 -3.66 38.99 -16.42
C ALA A 177 -4.50 38.39 -15.28
N ARG A 178 -4.56 37.04 -15.20
CA ARG A 178 -5.21 36.35 -14.07
C ARG A 178 -4.52 36.68 -12.74
N VAL A 179 -3.19 36.65 -12.69
CA VAL A 179 -2.41 37.02 -11.51
C VAL A 179 -2.61 38.49 -11.13
N ALA A 180 -2.67 39.39 -12.10
CA ALA A 180 -2.99 40.80 -11.87
C ALA A 180 -4.37 40.97 -11.21
N GLY A 181 -5.37 40.18 -11.65
CA GLY A 181 -6.69 40.15 -11.04
C GLY A 181 -6.69 39.66 -9.59
N LEU A 182 -5.93 38.60 -9.28
CA LEU A 182 -5.75 38.13 -7.89
C LEU A 182 -5.13 39.22 -7.02
N LEU A 183 -4.07 39.86 -7.51
CA LEU A 183 -3.38 40.92 -6.79
C LEU A 183 -4.30 42.13 -6.53
N ALA A 184 -5.09 42.52 -7.53
CA ALA A 184 -6.07 43.61 -7.43
C ALA A 184 -7.24 43.32 -6.48
N SER A 185 -7.56 42.05 -6.23
CA SER A 185 -8.65 41.61 -5.34
C SER A 185 -8.19 41.30 -3.92
N CYS A 186 -6.89 41.36 -3.64
CA CYS A 186 -6.37 41.17 -2.28
C CYS A 186 -6.85 42.28 -1.35
N ASP A 187 -7.14 41.92 -0.10
CA ASP A 187 -7.41 42.88 0.95
C ASP A 187 -6.18 43.80 1.14
N PRO A 188 -6.30 45.12 0.95
CA PRO A 188 -5.15 46.02 1.01
C PRO A 188 -4.43 46.01 2.36
N VAL A 189 -5.16 45.82 3.48
CA VAL A 189 -4.58 45.77 4.83
C VAL A 189 -3.82 44.47 5.03
N GLY A 190 -4.44 43.35 4.64
CA GLY A 190 -3.82 42.03 4.68
C GLY A 190 -2.57 41.96 3.82
N TYR A 191 -2.65 42.46 2.59
CA TYR A 191 -1.54 42.51 1.65
C TYR A 191 -0.38 43.36 2.18
N ALA A 192 -0.64 44.59 2.66
CA ALA A 192 0.39 45.47 3.21
C ALA A 192 1.09 44.86 4.43
N ARG A 193 0.34 44.31 5.40
CA ARG A 193 0.91 43.67 6.61
C ARG A 193 1.80 42.48 6.24
N THR A 194 1.33 41.65 5.32
CA THR A 194 2.08 40.45 4.89
C THR A 194 3.33 40.84 4.09
N TYR A 195 3.23 41.86 3.23
CA TYR A 195 4.36 42.35 2.45
C TYR A 195 5.44 42.98 3.34
N ALA A 196 5.04 43.75 4.37
CA ALA A 196 5.96 44.29 5.36
C ALA A 196 6.71 43.18 6.11
N LEU A 197 6.01 42.11 6.53
CA LEU A 197 6.63 40.94 7.13
C LEU A 197 7.62 40.27 6.17
N PHE A 198 7.24 40.05 4.91
CA PHE A 198 8.12 39.49 3.88
C PHE A 198 9.38 40.34 3.64
N ALA A 199 9.25 41.67 3.64
CA ALA A 199 10.35 42.59 3.46
C ALA A 199 11.39 42.46 4.59
N ALA A 200 10.93 42.24 5.82
CA ALA A 200 11.78 42.16 7.02
C ALA A 200 12.32 40.75 7.36
N SER A 201 11.87 39.70 6.66
CA SER A 201 12.12 38.30 7.07
C SER A 201 13.21 37.55 6.31
N ASP A 202 14.11 38.24 5.57
CA ASP A 202 15.14 37.56 4.75
C ASP A 202 16.19 36.80 5.56
N GLU A 203 16.40 37.19 6.83
CA GLU A 203 17.35 36.51 7.73
C GLU A 203 16.65 35.62 8.77
N ALA A 204 15.31 35.50 8.75
CA ALA A 204 14.52 34.90 9.83
C ALA A 204 14.91 33.43 10.16
N HIS A 205 15.39 32.68 9.18
CA HIS A 205 15.77 31.28 9.34
C HIS A 205 17.28 31.04 9.34
N ARG A 206 18.10 32.08 9.16
CA ARG A 206 19.56 31.97 8.91
C ARG A 206 20.27 31.07 9.90
N ASP A 207 20.03 31.29 11.20
CA ASP A 207 20.71 30.59 12.28
C ASP A 207 20.04 29.26 12.67
N ARG A 208 18.86 28.96 12.09
CA ARG A 208 18.04 27.79 12.41
C ARG A 208 18.04 26.73 11.30
N LEU A 209 18.44 27.06 10.07
CA LEU A 209 18.44 26.09 8.96
C LEU A 209 19.30 24.85 9.24
N ALA A 210 20.39 25.00 10.00
CA ALA A 210 21.24 23.89 10.43
C ALA A 210 20.52 22.86 11.32
N THR A 211 19.38 23.22 11.92
CA THR A 211 18.56 22.33 12.75
C THR A 211 17.36 21.75 12.01
N LEU A 212 17.23 22.00 10.70
CA LEU A 212 16.11 21.49 9.91
C LEU A 212 16.16 19.96 9.84
N ALA A 213 15.21 19.30 10.49
CA ALA A 213 15.22 17.85 10.71
C ALA A 213 14.66 17.01 9.54
N VAL A 214 14.07 17.66 8.54
CA VAL A 214 13.36 17.03 7.43
C VAL A 214 14.08 17.26 6.10
N PRO A 215 13.88 16.40 5.09
CA PRO A 215 14.35 16.66 3.72
C PRO A 215 13.82 18.00 3.21
N ALA A 216 14.68 18.77 2.53
CA ALA A 216 14.36 20.11 2.08
C ALA A 216 14.81 20.35 0.63
N LEU A 217 13.89 20.83 -0.20
CA LEU A 217 14.16 21.23 -1.57
C LEU A 217 13.97 22.75 -1.73
N PHE A 218 15.06 23.45 -2.00
CA PHE A 218 15.06 24.89 -2.28
C PHE A 218 15.09 25.08 -3.80
N MET A 219 14.04 25.65 -4.38
CA MET A 219 14.00 25.85 -5.83
C MET A 219 13.84 27.32 -6.17
N THR A 220 14.48 27.73 -7.25
CA THR A 220 14.25 29.04 -7.85
C THR A 220 14.48 29.02 -9.35
N ALA A 221 14.26 30.14 -10.01
CA ALA A 221 14.60 30.34 -11.41
C ALA A 221 15.84 31.23 -11.56
N ASP A 222 16.62 31.00 -12.62
CA ASP A 222 17.79 31.83 -12.96
C ASP A 222 17.41 33.29 -13.28
N GLY A 223 16.21 33.49 -13.81
CA GLY A 223 15.64 34.79 -14.16
C GLY A 223 14.90 35.50 -13.02
N ASP A 224 14.90 35.00 -11.78
CA ASP A 224 14.26 35.66 -10.63
C ASP A 224 15.20 36.69 -9.98
N PRO A 225 14.93 38.01 -10.09
CA PRO A 225 15.79 39.05 -9.52
C PRO A 225 15.65 39.18 -7.99
N ASN A 226 14.59 38.64 -7.39
CA ASN A 226 14.31 38.77 -5.96
C ASN A 226 14.79 37.56 -5.15
N SER A 227 14.72 36.37 -5.73
CA SER A 227 15.00 35.09 -5.08
C SER A 227 16.08 34.36 -5.87
N THR A 228 17.32 34.82 -5.78
CA THR A 228 18.37 34.41 -6.71
C THR A 228 18.80 32.95 -6.49
N PRO A 229 19.40 32.29 -7.51
CA PRO A 229 20.03 30.97 -7.36
C PRO A 229 20.95 30.87 -6.14
N SER A 230 21.78 31.88 -5.92
CA SER A 230 22.70 31.96 -4.78
C SER A 230 22.01 31.88 -3.41
N MET A 231 20.78 32.40 -3.27
CA MET A 231 19.98 32.29 -2.05
C MET A 231 19.53 30.85 -1.81
N SER A 232 18.99 30.19 -2.85
CA SER A 232 18.55 28.79 -2.77
C SER A 232 19.71 27.85 -2.46
N GLU A 233 20.84 28.04 -3.12
CA GLU A 233 22.07 27.29 -2.85
C GLU A 233 22.62 27.54 -1.44
N ALA A 234 22.54 28.77 -0.93
CA ALA A 234 22.97 29.09 0.43
C ALA A 234 22.11 28.39 1.48
N MET A 235 20.79 28.36 1.31
CA MET A 235 19.90 27.63 2.20
C MET A 235 20.15 26.11 2.15
N ALA A 236 20.34 25.56 0.94
CA ALA A 236 20.64 24.14 0.77
C ALA A 236 21.96 23.72 1.44
N ARG A 237 23.00 24.58 1.40
CA ARG A 237 24.27 24.34 2.11
C ARG A 237 24.12 24.32 3.63
N LEU A 238 23.16 25.07 4.19
CA LEU A 238 22.93 25.17 5.63
C LEU A 238 22.03 24.04 6.15
N ALA A 239 21.07 23.57 5.36
CA ALA A 239 20.14 22.52 5.75
C ALA A 239 20.79 21.12 5.65
N PRO A 240 20.74 20.28 6.71
CA PRO A 240 21.40 18.96 6.72
C PRO A 240 21.00 18.01 5.59
N GLN A 241 19.73 18.10 5.16
CA GLN A 241 19.14 17.30 4.07
C GLN A 241 18.62 18.23 2.96
N GLY A 242 19.30 19.36 2.77
CA GLY A 242 18.95 20.38 1.79
C GLY A 242 19.52 20.10 0.40
N ARG A 243 18.70 20.28 -0.64
CA ARG A 243 19.17 20.39 -2.02
C ARG A 243 18.62 21.64 -2.70
N ALA A 244 19.40 22.21 -3.62
CA ALA A 244 18.98 23.35 -4.44
C ALA A 244 18.76 22.91 -5.89
N GLU A 245 17.70 23.41 -6.51
CA GLU A 245 17.44 23.24 -7.94
C GLU A 245 17.09 24.58 -8.59
N VAL A 246 17.75 24.89 -9.71
CA VAL A 246 17.56 26.14 -10.44
C VAL A 246 16.94 25.82 -11.79
N LEU A 247 15.76 26.39 -12.06
CA LEU A 247 15.11 26.29 -13.37
C LEU A 247 15.68 27.35 -14.31
N ALA A 248 16.10 26.92 -15.50
CA ALA A 248 16.52 27.81 -16.57
C ALA A 248 15.31 28.48 -17.23
N GLU A 249 15.50 29.73 -17.68
CA GLU A 249 14.54 30.49 -18.49
C GLU A 249 13.17 30.73 -17.81
N ALA A 250 13.10 30.55 -16.49
CA ALA A 250 11.90 30.80 -15.71
C ALA A 250 11.98 32.12 -14.93
N ARG A 251 10.86 32.55 -14.34
CA ARG A 251 10.76 33.79 -13.56
C ARG A 251 10.19 33.51 -12.16
N HIS A 252 9.83 34.57 -11.43
CA HIS A 252 9.38 34.46 -10.04
C HIS A 252 8.15 33.56 -9.87
N MET A 253 7.20 33.61 -10.81
CA MET A 253 5.99 32.79 -10.77
C MET A 253 6.21 31.43 -11.45
N MET A 254 7.33 30.75 -11.20
CA MET A 254 7.69 29.50 -11.90
C MET A 254 6.66 28.38 -11.77
N ASN A 255 5.83 28.38 -10.73
CA ASN A 255 4.68 27.48 -10.61
C ASN A 255 3.62 27.69 -11.72
N LEU A 256 3.60 28.88 -12.33
CA LEU A 256 2.73 29.26 -13.44
C LEU A 256 3.47 29.47 -14.77
N THR A 257 4.71 29.96 -14.75
CA THR A 257 5.50 30.21 -15.97
C THR A 257 6.22 28.98 -16.48
N ALA A 258 6.46 27.97 -15.63
CA ALA A 258 7.09 26.71 -15.97
C ALA A 258 6.46 25.52 -15.21
N PRO A 259 5.12 25.33 -15.28
CA PRO A 259 4.39 24.43 -14.41
C PRO A 259 4.82 22.97 -14.58
N GLU A 260 5.08 22.50 -15.80
CA GLU A 260 5.51 21.12 -16.05
C GLU A 260 6.86 20.83 -15.39
N ALA A 261 7.81 21.76 -15.52
CA ALA A 261 9.13 21.63 -14.93
C ALA A 261 9.02 21.58 -13.40
N VAL A 262 8.24 22.48 -12.79
CA VAL A 262 7.98 22.48 -11.34
C VAL A 262 7.32 21.17 -10.91
N ASN A 263 6.26 20.75 -11.59
CA ASN A 263 5.50 19.54 -11.25
C ASN A 263 6.38 18.29 -11.29
N GLN A 264 7.29 18.18 -12.27
CA GLN A 264 8.23 17.07 -12.34
C GLN A 264 9.13 16.99 -11.10
N ARG A 265 9.64 18.12 -10.60
CA ARG A 265 10.51 18.16 -9.40
C ARG A 265 9.71 17.90 -8.13
N LEU A 266 8.51 18.47 -8.04
CA LEU A 266 7.61 18.22 -6.91
C LEU A 266 7.25 16.74 -6.83
N LEU A 267 6.89 16.09 -7.94
CA LEU A 267 6.59 14.66 -7.97
C LEU A 267 7.78 13.80 -7.53
N ALA A 268 8.99 14.13 -8.01
CA ALA A 268 10.20 13.41 -7.63
C ALA A 268 10.51 13.54 -6.14
N PHE A 269 10.42 14.76 -5.59
CA PHE A 269 10.60 15.01 -4.17
C PHE A 269 9.52 14.33 -3.32
N LEU A 270 8.25 14.44 -3.72
CA LEU A 270 7.15 13.80 -3.02
C LEU A 270 7.31 12.28 -2.99
N GLN A 271 7.77 11.65 -4.07
CA GLN A 271 8.02 10.21 -4.09
C GLN A 271 9.14 9.78 -3.13
N GLU A 272 10.11 10.65 -2.88
CA GLU A 272 11.23 10.41 -1.96
C GLU A 272 10.81 10.49 -0.49
N VAL A 273 9.96 11.48 -0.15
CA VAL A 273 9.60 11.79 1.25
C VAL A 273 8.26 11.20 1.70
N ALA A 274 7.41 10.82 0.74
CA ALA A 274 6.11 10.21 1.04
C ALA A 274 6.32 8.80 1.62
N PRO A 275 5.74 8.49 2.80
CA PRO A 275 5.71 7.11 3.28
C PRO A 275 4.96 6.23 2.27
N THR A 276 5.52 5.06 1.96
CA THR A 276 4.85 4.09 1.09
C THR A 276 3.47 3.75 1.66
N PRO A 277 2.37 3.96 0.91
CA PRO A 277 1.03 3.64 1.41
C PRO A 277 0.95 2.18 1.84
N PHE A 278 0.43 1.92 3.03
CA PHE A 278 0.17 0.55 3.48
C PHE A 278 -1.02 0.01 2.68
N ASP A 279 -0.78 -0.91 1.75
CA ASP A 279 -1.83 -1.56 0.96
C ASP A 279 -2.49 -2.69 1.77
N PRO A 280 -3.75 -2.53 2.23
CA PRO A 280 -4.43 -3.56 3.01
C PRO A 280 -4.65 -4.86 2.23
N LYS A 281 -4.73 -4.78 0.88
CA LYS A 281 -4.89 -5.96 0.02
C LYS A 281 -3.59 -6.74 -0.03
N ALA A 282 -2.46 -6.09 -0.29
CA ALA A 282 -1.15 -6.72 -0.23
C ALA A 282 -0.85 -7.30 1.16
N PHE A 283 -1.20 -6.59 2.24
CA PHE A 283 -1.06 -7.11 3.60
C PHE A 283 -1.89 -8.38 3.83
N ARG A 284 -3.17 -8.39 3.43
CA ARG A 284 -4.03 -9.58 3.52
C ARG A 284 -3.48 -10.75 2.71
N GLN A 285 -2.96 -10.49 1.51
CA GLN A 285 -2.33 -11.51 0.67
C GLN A 285 -1.08 -12.09 1.35
N ALA A 286 -0.25 -11.24 1.97
CA ALA A 286 0.92 -11.67 2.73
C ALA A 286 0.54 -12.55 3.93
N LEU A 287 -0.49 -12.16 4.72
CA LEU A 287 -1.02 -12.99 5.81
C LEU A 287 -1.53 -14.35 5.30
N GLY A 288 -2.18 -14.37 4.14
CA GLY A 288 -2.69 -15.59 3.50
C GLY A 288 -1.61 -16.59 3.07
N ALA A 289 -0.33 -16.22 3.08
CA ALA A 289 0.76 -17.16 2.80
C ALA A 289 0.96 -18.21 3.91
N PHE A 290 0.51 -17.92 5.13
CA PHE A 290 0.55 -18.88 6.23
C PHE A 290 -0.59 -19.90 6.10
N VAL A 291 -0.23 -21.17 5.91
CA VAL A 291 -1.19 -22.27 5.85
C VAL A 291 -1.83 -22.47 7.23
N THR A 292 -3.15 -22.60 7.25
CA THR A 292 -3.93 -22.80 8.47
C THR A 292 -4.89 -23.98 8.30
N GLY A 293 -5.34 -24.56 9.41
CA GLY A 293 -6.57 -25.35 9.41
C GLY A 293 -7.80 -24.43 9.41
N VAL A 294 -8.95 -24.96 9.02
CA VAL A 294 -10.23 -24.24 9.13
C VAL A 294 -10.95 -24.67 10.40
N THR A 295 -11.43 -23.69 11.17
CA THR A 295 -12.22 -23.93 12.38
C THR A 295 -13.60 -23.30 12.28
N VAL A 296 -14.56 -23.88 12.99
CA VAL A 296 -15.82 -23.20 13.33
C VAL A 296 -15.80 -22.94 14.82
N VAL A 297 -15.96 -21.67 15.18
CA VAL A 297 -16.07 -21.22 16.57
C VAL A 297 -17.54 -21.02 16.87
N THR A 298 -18.01 -21.59 17.97
CA THR A 298 -19.42 -21.54 18.39
C THR A 298 -19.52 -21.12 19.84
N THR A 299 -20.66 -20.55 20.20
CA THR A 299 -20.96 -20.21 21.58
C THR A 299 -22.47 -20.21 21.80
N ARG A 300 -22.87 -20.19 23.07
CA ARG A 300 -24.24 -20.03 23.53
C ARG A 300 -24.25 -19.04 24.68
N ASN A 301 -25.06 -17.99 24.60
CA ASN A 301 -25.24 -17.05 25.72
C ASN A 301 -26.25 -17.57 26.75
N ALA A 302 -26.40 -16.84 27.86
CA ALA A 302 -27.33 -17.17 28.94
C ALA A 302 -28.81 -17.21 28.49
N ALA A 303 -29.19 -16.44 27.46
CA ALA A 303 -30.52 -16.47 26.87
C ALA A 303 -30.75 -17.70 25.97
N GLY A 304 -29.71 -18.51 25.76
CA GLY A 304 -29.74 -19.70 24.92
C GLY A 304 -29.52 -19.41 23.43
N GLU A 305 -29.25 -18.17 23.04
CA GLU A 305 -28.93 -17.79 21.66
C GLU A 305 -27.57 -18.39 21.28
N MET A 306 -27.56 -19.17 20.20
CA MET A 306 -26.36 -19.78 19.66
C MET A 306 -25.81 -18.96 18.50
N ARG A 307 -24.52 -18.69 18.53
CA ARG A 307 -23.81 -18.04 17.42
C ARG A 307 -22.59 -18.86 17.06
N GLY A 308 -22.23 -18.82 15.78
CA GLY A 308 -21.00 -19.40 15.31
C GLY A 308 -20.49 -18.70 14.06
N PHE A 309 -19.19 -18.82 13.85
CA PHE A 309 -18.51 -18.28 12.68
C PHE A 309 -17.32 -19.16 12.30
N THR A 310 -16.99 -19.16 11.02
CA THR A 310 -15.78 -19.81 10.53
C THR A 310 -14.58 -18.91 10.80
N ALA A 311 -13.51 -19.48 11.33
CA ALA A 311 -12.26 -18.79 11.59
C ALA A 311 -11.08 -19.69 11.19
N ASN A 312 -10.03 -19.07 10.67
CA ASN A 312 -8.73 -19.71 10.50
C ASN A 312 -7.63 -19.02 11.34
N SER A 313 -8.00 -18.01 12.13
CA SER A 313 -7.17 -17.28 13.09
C SER A 313 -7.04 -18.03 14.42
N PHE A 314 -6.77 -19.33 14.37
CA PHE A 314 -6.67 -20.21 15.54
C PHE A 314 -5.19 -20.46 15.92
N THR A 315 -4.90 -20.56 17.21
CA THR A 315 -3.57 -20.96 17.69
C THR A 315 -3.66 -21.64 19.06
N SER A 316 -2.92 -22.74 19.25
CA SER A 316 -2.69 -23.32 20.58
C SER A 316 -1.68 -22.47 21.35
N VAL A 317 -2.01 -22.07 22.58
CA VAL A 317 -1.23 -21.09 23.37
C VAL A 317 -0.36 -21.77 24.42
N SER A 318 -0.96 -22.65 25.22
CA SER A 318 -0.31 -23.24 26.39
C SER A 318 -0.83 -24.66 26.62
N LEU A 319 0.03 -25.52 27.17
CA LEU A 319 -0.36 -26.86 27.64
C LEU A 319 -0.75 -26.87 29.13
N ASP A 320 -0.12 -26.03 29.96
CA ASP A 320 -0.42 -25.92 31.39
C ASP A 320 -0.37 -24.45 31.87
N PRO A 321 -1.52 -23.81 32.15
CA PRO A 321 -2.87 -24.34 31.93
C PRO A 321 -3.17 -24.52 30.42
N PRO A 322 -4.13 -25.38 30.05
CA PRO A 322 -4.42 -25.68 28.65
C PRO A 322 -5.17 -24.52 27.99
N LEU A 323 -4.46 -23.69 27.23
CA LEU A 323 -5.00 -22.48 26.59
C LEU A 323 -4.93 -22.55 25.06
N LEU A 324 -5.95 -21.98 24.42
CA LEU A 324 -6.00 -21.71 22.99
C LEU A 324 -6.53 -20.30 22.74
N LEU A 325 -6.33 -19.78 21.52
CA LEU A 325 -6.86 -18.49 21.10
C LEU A 325 -7.55 -18.55 19.74
N VAL A 326 -8.52 -17.64 19.55
CA VAL A 326 -9.12 -17.34 18.25
C VAL A 326 -9.47 -15.85 18.14
N CYS A 327 -9.41 -15.28 16.95
CA CYS A 327 -9.76 -13.87 16.73
C CYS A 327 -11.15 -13.70 16.12
N ILE A 328 -11.93 -12.73 16.60
CA ILE A 328 -13.23 -12.33 16.03
C ILE A 328 -13.19 -10.87 15.60
N ALA A 329 -13.73 -10.56 14.42
CA ALA A 329 -13.86 -9.18 13.94
C ALA A 329 -14.93 -8.43 14.76
N LYS A 330 -14.66 -7.17 15.14
CA LYS A 330 -15.64 -6.33 15.84
C LYS A 330 -16.90 -6.04 15.01
N THR A 331 -16.77 -6.14 13.69
CA THR A 331 -17.86 -5.96 12.72
C THR A 331 -18.72 -7.22 12.52
N ALA A 332 -18.31 -8.37 13.07
CA ALA A 332 -19.06 -9.61 12.93
C ALA A 332 -20.39 -9.54 13.70
N SER A 333 -21.49 -9.98 13.09
CA SER A 333 -22.80 -10.04 13.76
C SER A 333 -22.83 -10.97 14.98
N SER A 334 -21.91 -11.93 15.05
CA SER A 334 -21.73 -12.81 16.21
C SER A 334 -21.00 -12.14 17.39
N PHE A 335 -20.31 -11.01 17.17
CA PHE A 335 -19.45 -10.38 18.18
C PHE A 335 -20.17 -10.04 19.50
N PRO A 336 -21.38 -9.46 19.52
CA PRO A 336 -22.08 -9.15 20.78
C PRO A 336 -22.33 -10.38 21.67
N VAL A 337 -22.60 -11.53 21.06
CA VAL A 337 -22.85 -12.80 21.78
C VAL A 337 -21.53 -13.37 22.30
N PHE A 338 -20.48 -13.40 21.48
CA PHE A 338 -19.15 -13.83 21.91
C PHE A 338 -18.53 -12.93 22.99
N GLY A 339 -18.82 -11.63 22.95
CA GLY A 339 -18.33 -10.68 23.96
C GLY A 339 -18.96 -10.86 25.34
N SER A 340 -20.16 -11.46 25.42
CA SER A 340 -20.88 -11.70 26.68
C SER A 340 -20.88 -13.16 27.13
N ALA A 341 -20.60 -14.11 26.24
CA ALA A 341 -20.59 -15.53 26.58
C ALA A 341 -19.42 -15.92 27.49
N GLU A 342 -19.67 -16.89 28.39
CA GLU A 342 -18.66 -17.43 29.31
C GLU A 342 -17.93 -18.65 28.74
N THR A 343 -18.52 -19.32 27.75
CA THR A 343 -17.95 -20.51 27.12
C THR A 343 -18.02 -20.41 25.60
N PHE A 344 -17.11 -21.10 24.93
CA PHE A 344 -17.11 -21.23 23.48
C PHE A 344 -16.43 -22.55 23.10
N ALA A 345 -16.81 -23.11 21.94
CA ALA A 345 -16.15 -24.26 21.38
C ALA A 345 -15.44 -23.90 20.07
N VAL A 346 -14.35 -24.60 19.79
CA VAL A 346 -13.60 -24.54 18.53
C VAL A 346 -13.61 -25.94 17.91
N SER A 347 -14.20 -26.08 16.74
CA SER A 347 -14.20 -27.33 15.96
C SER A 347 -13.26 -27.19 14.77
N VAL A 348 -12.14 -27.92 14.76
CA VAL A 348 -11.21 -28.02 13.64
C VAL A 348 -11.81 -28.94 12.58
N LEU A 349 -12.25 -28.37 11.46
CA LEU A 349 -13.03 -29.09 10.45
C LEU A 349 -12.21 -30.17 9.75
N ALA A 350 -12.88 -31.26 9.37
CA ALA A 350 -12.33 -32.30 8.50
C ALA A 350 -12.40 -31.89 7.03
N ALA A 351 -11.55 -32.48 6.18
CA ALA A 351 -11.45 -32.19 4.75
C ALA A 351 -12.81 -32.26 4.02
N ALA A 352 -13.71 -33.16 4.47
CA ALA A 352 -15.05 -33.32 3.92
C ALA A 352 -16.04 -32.19 4.30
N GLN A 353 -15.71 -31.32 5.25
CA GLN A 353 -16.61 -30.32 5.85
C GLN A 353 -16.45 -28.91 5.25
N LYS A 354 -16.09 -28.81 3.97
CA LYS A 354 -16.00 -27.54 3.25
C LYS A 354 -17.33 -26.78 3.23
N ASP A 355 -18.44 -27.51 3.14
CA ASP A 355 -19.80 -27.00 3.20
C ASP A 355 -20.13 -26.37 4.56
N VAL A 356 -19.72 -27.00 5.67
CA VAL A 356 -19.88 -26.46 7.02
C VAL A 356 -19.09 -25.17 7.18
N SER A 357 -17.85 -25.13 6.69
CA SER A 357 -17.04 -23.91 6.66
C SER A 357 -17.76 -22.76 5.92
N ALA A 358 -18.30 -23.04 4.74
CA ALA A 358 -19.03 -22.05 3.95
C ALA A 358 -20.31 -21.56 4.65
N LEU A 359 -21.06 -22.48 5.27
CA LEU A 359 -22.27 -22.17 6.03
C LEU A 359 -21.99 -21.21 7.19
N PHE A 360 -20.97 -21.50 8.00
CA PHE A 360 -20.63 -20.69 9.16
C PHE A 360 -19.93 -19.37 8.81
N ALA A 361 -19.31 -19.25 7.63
CA ALA A 361 -18.81 -17.99 7.08
C ALA A 361 -19.92 -17.10 6.47
N SER A 362 -21.06 -17.69 6.10
CA SER A 362 -22.16 -16.97 5.45
C SER A 362 -22.99 -16.09 6.42
N LYS A 363 -23.90 -15.30 5.84
CA LYS A 363 -24.94 -14.53 6.56
C LYS A 363 -26.22 -15.34 6.86
N SER A 364 -26.20 -16.67 6.69
CA SER A 364 -27.39 -17.50 6.94
C SER A 364 -27.91 -17.31 8.37
N ALA A 365 -29.24 -17.23 8.50
CA ALA A 365 -29.91 -17.10 9.79
C ALA A 365 -29.97 -18.44 10.55
N ASP A 366 -30.12 -19.56 9.83
CA ASP A 366 -30.22 -20.89 10.42
C ASP A 366 -28.98 -21.75 10.11
N LYS A 367 -27.88 -21.46 10.82
CA LYS A 367 -26.62 -22.22 10.70
C LYS A 367 -26.67 -23.54 11.47
N PHE A 368 -27.31 -23.54 12.63
CA PHE A 368 -27.34 -24.68 13.54
C PHE A 368 -28.41 -25.72 13.16
N GLY A 369 -29.49 -25.34 12.47
CA GLY A 369 -30.44 -26.31 11.89
C GLY A 369 -29.90 -27.00 10.64
N ALA A 370 -29.01 -26.34 9.90
CA ALA A 370 -28.37 -26.86 8.68
C ALA A 370 -27.03 -27.59 8.92
N SER A 371 -26.65 -27.83 10.18
CA SER A 371 -25.43 -28.56 10.54
C SER A 371 -25.68 -29.52 11.70
N ARG A 372 -24.85 -30.55 11.84
CA ARG A 372 -24.91 -31.49 12.96
C ARG A 372 -23.95 -31.06 14.06
N TRP A 373 -24.44 -31.03 15.30
CA TRP A 373 -23.70 -30.61 16.47
C TRP A 373 -24.28 -31.24 17.73
N HIS A 374 -23.47 -31.28 18.79
CA HIS A 374 -23.89 -31.68 20.13
C HIS A 374 -23.40 -30.66 21.16
N ILE A 375 -23.90 -30.70 22.39
CA ILE A 375 -23.40 -29.81 23.45
C ILE A 375 -22.16 -30.43 24.09
N GLY A 376 -21.07 -29.67 24.12
CA GLY A 376 -19.83 -30.06 24.79
C GLY A 376 -19.91 -29.95 26.32
N PRO A 377 -18.88 -30.44 27.04
CA PRO A 377 -18.87 -30.48 28.50
C PRO A 377 -18.97 -29.12 29.23
N ALA A 378 -18.49 -28.03 28.61
CA ALA A 378 -18.61 -26.67 29.12
C ALA A 378 -19.87 -25.95 28.61
N GLY A 379 -20.69 -26.61 27.78
CA GLY A 379 -22.01 -26.12 27.39
C GLY A 379 -22.08 -25.42 26.03
N SER A 380 -20.98 -25.38 25.26
CA SER A 380 -20.98 -24.80 23.91
C SER A 380 -21.29 -25.84 22.81
N PRO A 381 -21.88 -25.45 21.67
CA PRO A 381 -22.18 -26.37 20.58
C PRO A 381 -20.91 -26.86 19.86
N VAL A 382 -20.64 -28.15 19.84
CA VAL A 382 -19.50 -28.75 19.12
C VAL A 382 -19.99 -29.35 17.80
N ILE A 383 -19.34 -29.00 16.68
CA ILE A 383 -19.67 -29.54 15.35
C ILE A 383 -19.28 -31.02 15.28
N GLU A 384 -20.22 -31.87 14.85
CA GLU A 384 -19.96 -33.30 14.67
C GLU A 384 -19.08 -33.59 13.45
N GLY A 385 -18.26 -34.65 13.51
CA GLY A 385 -17.40 -35.07 12.40
C GLY A 385 -16.15 -34.20 12.19
N ALA A 386 -15.89 -33.24 13.07
CA ALA A 386 -14.67 -32.46 13.08
C ALA A 386 -13.42 -33.34 13.31
N SER A 387 -12.28 -32.93 12.75
CA SER A 387 -10.98 -33.59 12.99
C SER A 387 -10.56 -33.48 14.45
N ALA A 388 -10.84 -32.35 15.06
CA ALA A 388 -10.69 -32.13 16.50
C ALA A 388 -11.70 -31.09 16.99
N TRP A 389 -11.97 -31.11 18.29
CA TRP A 389 -12.76 -30.07 18.94
C TRP A 389 -12.25 -29.77 20.34
N PHE A 390 -12.48 -28.53 20.78
CA PHE A 390 -12.10 -28.01 22.08
C PHE A 390 -13.27 -27.19 22.63
N ASP A 391 -13.80 -27.57 23.79
CA ASP A 391 -14.84 -26.82 24.49
C ASP A 391 -14.20 -26.07 25.66
N CYS A 392 -14.35 -24.75 25.66
CA CYS A 392 -13.53 -23.83 26.43
C CYS A 392 -14.37 -22.95 27.35
N ARG A 393 -13.80 -22.62 28.51
CA ARG A 393 -14.22 -21.48 29.32
C ARG A 393 -13.42 -20.25 28.89
N ARG A 394 -14.07 -19.11 28.75
CA ARG A 394 -13.41 -17.86 28.36
C ARG A 394 -12.46 -17.43 29.46
N HIS A 395 -11.17 -17.37 29.14
CA HIS A 395 -10.12 -16.92 30.04
C HIS A 395 -9.96 -15.40 29.97
N SER A 396 -9.84 -14.83 28.76
CA SER A 396 -9.70 -13.38 28.57
C SER A 396 -10.15 -12.91 27.18
N LEU A 397 -10.42 -11.60 27.07
CA LEU A 397 -10.63 -10.88 25.82
C LEU A 397 -9.56 -9.78 25.71
N VAL A 398 -8.83 -9.74 24.59
CA VAL A 398 -7.77 -8.75 24.37
C VAL A 398 -8.09 -7.91 23.13
N GLU A 399 -8.10 -6.60 23.30
CA GLU A 399 -8.30 -5.63 22.22
C GLU A 399 -7.11 -5.65 21.24
N ALA A 400 -7.38 -5.87 19.95
CA ALA A 400 -6.35 -5.99 18.91
C ALA A 400 -6.81 -5.38 17.58
N GLY A 401 -6.86 -4.05 17.52
CA GLY A 401 -7.23 -3.33 16.30
C GLY A 401 -8.70 -3.50 15.92
N ASP A 402 -8.97 -3.97 14.71
CA ASP A 402 -10.32 -4.26 14.20
C ASP A 402 -10.88 -5.62 14.68
N HIS A 403 -10.09 -6.39 15.42
CA HIS A 403 -10.46 -7.67 16.02
C HIS A 403 -10.34 -7.64 17.55
N VAL A 404 -10.89 -8.70 18.17
CA VAL A 404 -10.66 -9.07 19.57
C VAL A 404 -10.11 -10.49 19.60
N ILE A 405 -9.09 -10.71 20.43
CA ILE A 405 -8.50 -12.03 20.68
C ILE A 405 -9.29 -12.67 21.83
N LEU A 406 -9.96 -13.78 21.55
CA LEU A 406 -10.61 -14.64 22.52
C LEU A 406 -9.61 -15.70 22.98
N ILE A 407 -9.27 -15.71 24.27
CA ILE A 407 -8.44 -16.76 24.88
C ILE A 407 -9.35 -17.67 25.70
N GLY A 408 -9.27 -18.97 25.45
CA GLY A 408 -10.07 -19.99 26.12
C GLY A 408 -9.20 -21.00 26.86
N GLU A 409 -9.63 -21.36 28.07
CA GLU A 409 -9.10 -22.49 28.83
C GLU A 409 -9.91 -23.74 28.50
N VAL A 410 -9.23 -24.79 28.03
CA VAL A 410 -9.87 -26.01 27.52
C VAL A 410 -10.43 -26.82 28.68
N ALA A 411 -11.75 -27.02 28.69
CA ALA A 411 -12.46 -27.83 29.68
C ALA A 411 -12.80 -29.23 29.15
N GLY A 412 -12.87 -29.41 27.83
CA GLY A 412 -13.03 -30.70 27.18
C GLY A 412 -12.49 -30.68 25.76
N PHE A 413 -12.04 -31.82 25.25
CA PHE A 413 -11.54 -31.94 23.88
C PHE A 413 -11.73 -33.34 23.33
N GLY A 414 -11.66 -33.48 22.01
CA GLY A 414 -11.65 -34.75 21.31
C GLY A 414 -11.02 -34.63 19.94
N ALA A 415 -10.59 -35.76 19.38
CA ALA A 415 -10.00 -35.83 18.05
C ALA A 415 -10.44 -37.10 17.32
N THR A 416 -10.47 -37.03 15.99
CA THR A 416 -10.73 -38.15 15.09
C THR A 416 -9.51 -38.38 14.19
N ALA A 417 -9.49 -39.49 13.44
CA ALA A 417 -8.44 -39.78 12.47
C ALA A 417 -8.67 -39.07 11.12
N SER A 418 -9.74 -38.28 10.98
CA SER A 418 -10.05 -37.58 9.73
C SER A 418 -9.01 -36.48 9.46
N PRO A 419 -8.53 -36.35 8.21
CA PRO A 419 -7.59 -35.30 7.86
C PRO A 419 -8.27 -33.92 7.95
N PRO A 420 -7.56 -32.87 8.43
CA PRO A 420 -8.14 -31.55 8.57
C PRO A 420 -8.35 -30.85 7.23
N LEU A 421 -9.33 -29.96 7.18
CA LEU A 421 -9.51 -29.02 6.08
C LEU A 421 -8.46 -27.91 6.19
N GLY A 422 -7.62 -27.76 5.17
CA GLY A 422 -6.63 -26.68 5.10
C GLY A 422 -7.18 -25.40 4.47
N TYR A 423 -6.52 -24.28 4.76
CA TYR A 423 -6.78 -23.00 4.11
C TYR A 423 -5.47 -22.24 3.88
N CYS A 424 -5.25 -21.79 2.65
CA CYS A 424 -4.06 -21.05 2.24
C CYS A 424 -4.42 -20.09 1.10
N ARG A 425 -3.91 -18.86 1.13
CA ARG A 425 -4.08 -17.84 0.08
C ARG A 425 -5.54 -17.65 -0.37
N GLY A 426 -6.49 -17.71 0.56
CA GLY A 426 -7.91 -17.50 0.28
C GLY A 426 -8.67 -18.76 -0.14
N ALA A 427 -8.06 -19.94 -0.06
CA ALA A 427 -8.65 -21.16 -0.61
C ALA A 427 -8.43 -22.40 0.24
N TYR A 428 -9.31 -23.38 0.04
CA TYR A 428 -9.26 -24.66 0.75
C TYR A 428 -8.16 -25.57 0.17
N VAL A 429 -7.44 -26.24 1.06
CA VAL A 429 -6.38 -27.21 0.73
C VAL A 429 -6.81 -28.59 1.22
N ASP A 430 -6.74 -29.57 0.33
CA ASP A 430 -6.92 -30.99 0.67
C ASP A 430 -5.55 -31.66 0.84
N PHE A 431 -5.21 -32.03 2.08
CA PHE A 431 -3.95 -32.68 2.41
C PHE A 431 -3.93 -34.19 2.10
N ALA A 432 -5.08 -34.81 1.75
CA ALA A 432 -5.20 -36.25 1.52
C ALA A 432 -5.06 -36.67 0.05
N LEU A 433 -5.11 -35.73 -0.91
CA LEU A 433 -5.19 -36.03 -2.34
C LEU A 433 -3.99 -36.84 -2.86
N GLY A 434 -2.77 -36.51 -2.41
CA GLY A 434 -1.55 -37.19 -2.84
C GLY A 434 -1.40 -38.62 -2.29
N GLN A 435 -1.82 -38.86 -1.04
CA GLN A 435 -1.77 -40.19 -0.43
C GLN A 435 -2.83 -41.14 -1.01
N GLN A 436 -4.04 -40.63 -1.31
CA GLN A 436 -5.10 -41.45 -1.92
C GLN A 436 -4.77 -41.89 -3.35
N ALA A 437 -4.05 -41.07 -4.11
CA ALA A 437 -3.57 -41.42 -5.46
C ALA A 437 -2.47 -42.48 -5.42
N LEU A 438 -1.58 -42.45 -4.42
CA LEU A 438 -0.45 -43.38 -4.28
C LEU A 438 -0.82 -44.71 -3.61
N ALA A 439 -1.76 -44.73 -2.66
CA ALA A 439 -2.08 -45.91 -1.85
C ALA A 439 -2.86 -47.01 -2.60
N LYS A 440 -3.22 -46.81 -3.87
CA LYS A 440 -4.08 -47.73 -4.63
C LYS A 440 -3.35 -48.75 -5.51
N ARG A 441 -2.00 -48.83 -5.56
CA ARG A 441 -1.30 -49.63 -6.60
C ARG A 441 0.02 -50.31 -6.21
N ASP A 442 0.31 -51.40 -6.92
CA ASP A 442 1.54 -52.22 -6.84
C ASP A 442 2.59 -51.89 -7.94
N GLU A 443 2.28 -51.02 -8.91
CA GLU A 443 3.20 -50.63 -10.02
C GLU A 443 3.73 -49.17 -9.90
N PRO A 444 4.93 -48.87 -10.46
CA PRO A 444 5.60 -47.59 -10.25
C PRO A 444 4.94 -46.42 -10.99
N ALA A 445 4.47 -45.42 -10.24
CA ALA A 445 3.95 -44.16 -10.79
C ALA A 445 5.07 -43.24 -11.32
N ARG A 446 4.80 -42.49 -12.38
CA ARG A 446 5.70 -41.42 -12.84
C ARG A 446 5.52 -40.22 -11.91
N VAL A 447 6.60 -39.72 -11.31
CA VAL A 447 6.60 -38.53 -10.44
C VAL A 447 7.45 -37.45 -11.10
N GLY A 448 6.80 -36.40 -11.61
CA GLY A 448 7.45 -35.29 -12.30
C GLY A 448 7.28 -33.94 -11.60
N ALA A 449 7.98 -32.92 -12.10
CA ALA A 449 7.80 -31.55 -11.65
C ALA A 449 7.85 -30.52 -12.77
N ILE A 450 6.98 -29.51 -12.67
CA ILE A 450 7.08 -28.27 -13.42
C ILE A 450 7.86 -27.29 -12.54
N LEU A 451 9.10 -27.02 -12.93
CA LEU A 451 10.00 -26.15 -12.18
C LEU A 451 10.23 -24.85 -12.93
N GLU A 452 9.87 -23.73 -12.31
CA GLU A 452 10.00 -22.40 -12.90
C GLU A 452 11.09 -21.55 -12.24
N ARG A 453 11.73 -20.69 -13.03
CA ARG A 453 12.61 -19.61 -12.59
C ARG A 453 12.64 -18.49 -13.62
N ASP A 454 12.49 -17.24 -13.17
CA ASP A 454 12.62 -16.02 -13.99
C ASP A 454 11.81 -16.03 -15.31
N GLY A 455 10.59 -16.57 -15.28
CA GLY A 455 9.74 -16.64 -16.47
C GLY A 455 10.10 -17.73 -17.47
N ALA A 456 10.88 -18.72 -17.04
CA ALA A 456 11.22 -19.89 -17.83
C ALA A 456 10.92 -21.19 -17.07
N VAL A 457 10.69 -22.27 -17.82
CA VAL A 457 10.49 -23.63 -17.32
C VAL A 457 11.72 -24.48 -17.58
N LEU A 458 12.06 -25.35 -16.63
CA LEU A 458 13.09 -26.36 -16.81
C LEU A 458 12.53 -27.55 -17.60
N LEU A 459 13.11 -27.82 -18.76
CA LEU A 459 12.87 -28.99 -19.60
C LEU A 459 14.15 -29.83 -19.71
N VAL A 460 13.99 -31.10 -20.05
CA VAL A 460 15.08 -32.07 -20.26
C VAL A 460 14.96 -32.65 -21.66
N GLU A 461 16.06 -32.75 -22.39
CA GLU A 461 16.11 -33.45 -23.67
C GLU A 461 15.96 -34.97 -23.46
N ASP A 462 15.08 -35.60 -24.25
CA ASP A 462 14.81 -37.04 -24.15
C ASP A 462 15.87 -37.93 -24.87
N GLY A 463 16.91 -37.31 -25.42
CA GLY A 463 17.96 -37.95 -26.21
C GLY A 463 17.54 -38.38 -27.64
N LYS A 464 16.28 -38.15 -28.03
CA LYS A 464 15.70 -38.45 -29.36
C LYS A 464 15.29 -37.17 -30.11
N GLY A 465 15.69 -36.01 -29.61
CA GLY A 465 15.36 -34.70 -30.16
C GLY A 465 14.10 -34.07 -29.55
N GLY A 466 13.37 -34.79 -28.70
CA GLY A 466 12.24 -34.30 -27.94
C GLY A 466 12.66 -33.63 -26.62
N LEU A 467 11.68 -32.98 -25.98
CA LEU A 467 11.75 -32.34 -24.68
C LEU A 467 10.74 -33.01 -23.75
N ASP A 468 11.02 -33.01 -22.46
CA ASP A 468 10.12 -33.49 -21.41
C ASP A 468 10.34 -32.74 -20.09
N LEU A 469 9.41 -32.89 -19.15
CA LEU A 469 9.57 -32.40 -17.79
C LEU A 469 10.47 -33.33 -16.97
N PRO A 470 11.26 -32.78 -16.02
CA PRO A 470 12.00 -33.59 -15.06
C PRO A 470 11.08 -34.57 -14.33
N ALA A 471 11.39 -35.87 -14.42
CA ALA A 471 10.58 -36.93 -13.84
C ALA A 471 11.41 -38.12 -13.34
N GLY A 472 10.82 -38.89 -12.42
CA GLY A 472 11.31 -40.16 -11.91
C GLY A 472 10.16 -41.14 -11.62
N THR A 473 10.45 -42.26 -10.97
CA THR A 473 9.48 -43.29 -10.56
C THR A 473 8.99 -43.12 -9.11
N CYS A 474 9.57 -42.16 -8.38
CA CYS A 474 9.24 -41.82 -7.00
C CYS A 474 9.80 -40.42 -6.68
N LEU A 475 9.34 -39.81 -5.58
CA LEU A 475 9.79 -38.47 -5.17
C LEU A 475 11.24 -38.48 -4.65
N GLU A 476 11.57 -39.47 -3.82
CA GLU A 476 12.81 -39.58 -3.04
C GLU A 476 13.39 -41.01 -3.14
N PRO A 477 14.66 -41.26 -2.76
CA PRO A 477 15.68 -40.34 -2.24
C PRO A 477 16.62 -39.77 -3.31
N THR A 478 17.29 -38.64 -3.03
CA THR A 478 18.24 -37.94 -3.94
C THR A 478 19.36 -38.85 -4.47
N GLY A 479 19.78 -39.85 -3.69
CA GLY A 479 20.80 -40.82 -4.11
C GLY A 479 20.32 -41.85 -5.13
N ASN A 480 19.02 -41.92 -5.43
CA ASN A 480 18.46 -42.80 -6.45
C ASN A 480 18.25 -42.02 -7.76
N PRO A 481 19.01 -42.31 -8.84
CA PRO A 481 18.87 -41.64 -10.13
C PRO A 481 17.49 -41.80 -10.80
N ARG A 482 16.71 -42.80 -10.38
CA ARG A 482 15.33 -43.03 -10.83
C ARG A 482 14.30 -42.22 -10.06
N SER A 483 14.64 -41.60 -8.93
CA SER A 483 13.74 -40.67 -8.23
C SER A 483 13.76 -39.29 -8.89
N LEU A 484 12.72 -38.49 -8.67
CA LEU A 484 12.66 -37.11 -9.14
C LEU A 484 13.80 -36.28 -8.54
N LYS A 485 14.05 -36.36 -7.22
CA LYS A 485 15.16 -35.64 -6.60
C LYS A 485 16.52 -36.05 -7.16
N GLY A 486 16.73 -37.34 -7.44
CA GLY A 486 17.96 -37.82 -8.07
C GLY A 486 18.10 -37.44 -9.54
N ALA A 487 16.99 -37.33 -10.28
CA ALA A 487 16.98 -36.78 -11.63
C ALA A 487 17.38 -35.30 -11.63
N LEU A 488 16.82 -34.49 -10.73
CA LEU A 488 17.15 -33.07 -10.59
C LEU A 488 18.62 -32.85 -10.19
N ALA A 489 19.14 -33.65 -9.25
CA ALA A 489 20.54 -33.58 -8.85
C ALA A 489 21.50 -33.80 -10.03
N ARG A 490 21.19 -34.73 -10.95
CA ARG A 490 21.99 -34.94 -12.17
C ARG A 490 21.97 -33.75 -13.13
N LEU A 491 20.88 -32.99 -13.13
CA LEU A 491 20.76 -31.76 -13.92
C LEU A 491 21.46 -30.57 -13.26
N GLY A 492 22.08 -30.73 -12.08
CA GLY A 492 22.75 -29.64 -11.36
C GLY A 492 21.80 -28.70 -10.65
N VAL A 493 20.56 -29.14 -10.40
CA VAL A 493 19.53 -28.31 -9.76
C VAL A 493 18.97 -28.97 -8.51
N GLU A 494 18.59 -28.14 -7.56
CA GLU A 494 17.84 -28.54 -6.38
C GLU A 494 16.41 -27.99 -6.48
N GLY A 495 15.42 -28.88 -6.59
CA GLY A 495 14.02 -28.50 -6.71
C GLY A 495 13.38 -28.21 -5.36
N ARG A 496 12.79 -27.01 -5.20
CA ARG A 496 11.85 -26.66 -4.14
C ARG A 496 10.43 -26.96 -4.61
N LEU A 497 10.00 -28.18 -4.35
CA LEU A 497 8.66 -28.63 -4.72
C LEU A 497 7.61 -28.01 -3.78
N GLY A 498 6.59 -27.38 -4.37
CA GLY A 498 5.39 -26.90 -3.71
C GLY A 498 4.28 -27.95 -3.74
N PHE A 499 3.04 -27.51 -4.00
CA PHE A 499 1.88 -28.39 -4.01
C PHE A 499 1.81 -29.30 -5.25
N LEU A 500 1.04 -30.39 -5.11
CA LEU A 500 0.64 -31.23 -6.22
C LEU A 500 -0.12 -30.40 -7.26
N PHE A 501 0.33 -30.44 -8.51
CA PHE A 501 -0.27 -29.70 -9.62
C PHE A 501 -1.24 -30.56 -10.43
N ALA A 502 -0.89 -31.82 -10.68
CA ALA A 502 -1.75 -32.71 -11.44
C ALA A 502 -1.53 -34.19 -11.13
N VAL A 503 -2.58 -34.98 -11.27
CA VAL A 503 -2.56 -36.44 -11.33
C VAL A 503 -3.21 -36.87 -12.65
N PHE A 504 -2.44 -37.51 -13.51
CA PHE A 504 -2.88 -38.03 -14.80
C PHE A 504 -2.96 -39.55 -14.79
N GLU A 505 -3.95 -40.10 -15.47
CA GLU A 505 -4.02 -41.52 -15.82
C GLU A 505 -3.91 -41.67 -17.35
N THR A 506 -2.86 -42.33 -17.83
CA THR A 506 -2.65 -42.60 -19.26
C THR A 506 -2.91 -44.07 -19.55
N PRO A 507 -3.82 -44.44 -20.48
CA PRO A 507 -4.03 -45.84 -20.84
C PRO A 507 -2.75 -46.47 -21.40
N GLU A 508 -2.26 -47.56 -20.80
CA GLU A 508 -1.15 -48.33 -21.39
C GLU A 508 -1.67 -49.31 -22.44
N ALA A 509 -1.04 -49.32 -23.61
CA ALA A 509 -1.35 -50.26 -24.66
C ALA A 509 -0.90 -51.68 -24.26
N GLY A 510 -1.87 -52.52 -23.87
CA GLY A 510 -1.69 -53.97 -23.71
C GLY A 510 -1.61 -54.51 -22.27
N SER A 511 -1.58 -53.66 -21.23
CA SER A 511 -1.57 -54.10 -19.82
C SER A 511 -2.94 -54.04 -19.14
N GLY A 512 -3.94 -53.37 -19.75
CA GLY A 512 -5.29 -53.23 -19.20
C GLY A 512 -5.39 -52.31 -17.97
N GLN A 513 -4.28 -51.70 -17.53
CA GLN A 513 -4.22 -50.72 -16.45
C GLN A 513 -3.66 -49.39 -16.98
N ALA A 514 -4.20 -48.26 -16.49
CA ALA A 514 -3.68 -46.93 -16.85
C ALA A 514 -2.44 -46.58 -16.01
N ALA A 515 -1.37 -46.09 -16.63
CA ALA A 515 -0.18 -45.57 -15.96
C ALA A 515 -0.49 -44.22 -15.30
N VAL A 516 -0.14 -44.08 -14.00
CA VAL A 516 -0.41 -42.86 -13.23
C VAL A 516 0.81 -41.95 -13.23
N SER A 517 0.61 -40.68 -13.58
CA SER A 517 1.64 -39.63 -13.52
C SER A 517 1.24 -38.53 -12.54
N ILE A 518 2.10 -38.24 -11.57
CA ILE A 518 1.93 -37.24 -10.52
C ILE A 518 2.92 -36.11 -10.78
N TYR A 519 2.43 -34.89 -10.93
CA TYR A 519 3.28 -33.73 -11.18
C TYR A 519 3.17 -32.69 -10.07
N TYR A 520 4.30 -32.31 -9.51
CA TYR A 520 4.43 -31.21 -8.57
C TYR A 520 4.72 -29.90 -9.30
N ARG A 521 4.28 -28.78 -8.74
CA ARG A 521 4.78 -27.45 -9.12
C ARG A 521 5.91 -27.07 -8.17
N GLY A 522 6.94 -26.38 -8.65
CA GLY A 522 7.97 -25.83 -7.78
C GLY A 522 8.86 -24.78 -8.44
N THR A 523 9.85 -24.34 -7.69
CA THR A 523 10.98 -23.56 -8.19
C THR A 523 12.26 -24.36 -8.01
N PHE A 524 13.39 -23.87 -8.51
CA PHE A 524 14.67 -24.56 -8.33
C PHE A 524 15.84 -23.60 -8.14
N GLU A 525 16.86 -24.08 -7.42
CA GLU A 525 18.15 -23.42 -7.25
C GLU A 525 19.25 -24.21 -7.97
N GLY A 526 20.40 -23.58 -8.23
CA GLY A 526 21.50 -24.15 -9.00
C GLY A 526 21.48 -23.78 -10.49
N VAL A 527 22.58 -24.06 -11.20
CA VAL A 527 22.71 -23.77 -12.64
C VAL A 527 22.48 -25.06 -13.42
N PRO A 528 21.40 -25.19 -14.21
CA PRO A 528 21.13 -26.40 -14.95
C PRO A 528 22.29 -26.74 -15.89
N HIS A 529 22.77 -27.98 -15.84
CA HIS A 529 23.87 -28.46 -16.68
C HIS A 529 23.37 -28.76 -18.10
N PRO A 530 23.77 -27.98 -19.14
CA PRO A 530 23.30 -28.21 -20.51
C PRO A 530 23.77 -29.55 -21.09
N GLU A 531 24.92 -30.05 -20.61
CA GLU A 531 25.51 -31.34 -20.96
C GLU A 531 24.69 -32.52 -20.42
N ALA A 532 23.93 -32.31 -19.34
CA ALA A 532 22.99 -33.29 -18.79
C ALA A 532 21.61 -33.24 -19.48
N GLY A 533 21.49 -32.49 -20.59
CA GLY A 533 20.25 -32.32 -21.34
C GLY A 533 19.30 -31.27 -20.76
N ALA A 534 19.71 -30.50 -19.75
CA ALA A 534 18.88 -29.46 -19.16
C ALA A 534 18.71 -28.26 -20.12
N ARG A 535 17.48 -27.76 -20.24
CA ARG A 535 17.12 -26.56 -21.01
C ARG A 535 16.21 -25.69 -20.16
N LEU A 536 16.62 -24.45 -19.91
CA LEU A 536 15.74 -23.45 -19.32
C LEU A 536 15.09 -22.66 -20.46
N VAL A 537 13.78 -22.84 -20.64
CA VAL A 537 13.05 -22.34 -21.81
C VAL A 537 12.03 -21.29 -21.37
N PRO A 538 12.10 -20.04 -21.85
CA PRO A 538 11.05 -19.04 -21.62
C PRO A 538 9.68 -19.57 -22.03
N PHE A 539 8.63 -19.26 -21.27
CA PHE A 539 7.30 -19.85 -21.50
C PHE A 539 6.71 -19.53 -22.89
N ASP A 540 7.03 -18.36 -23.43
CA ASP A 540 6.64 -17.90 -24.78
C ASP A 540 7.48 -18.55 -25.90
N ALA A 541 8.59 -19.19 -25.56
CA ALA A 541 9.51 -19.85 -26.47
C ALA A 541 9.43 -21.38 -26.44
N ILE A 542 8.41 -21.97 -25.78
CA ILE A 542 8.25 -23.42 -25.72
C ILE A 542 7.94 -23.99 -27.10
N GLU A 543 8.81 -24.90 -27.57
CA GLU A 543 8.62 -25.64 -28.82
C GLU A 543 7.64 -26.81 -28.61
N TRP A 544 6.34 -26.52 -28.54
CA TRP A 544 5.28 -27.51 -28.27
C TRP A 544 5.35 -28.82 -29.09
N PRO A 545 5.72 -28.82 -30.39
CA PRO A 545 5.86 -30.06 -31.16
C PRO A 545 6.98 -31.00 -30.67
N ARG A 546 7.96 -30.48 -29.92
CA ARG A 546 9.05 -31.27 -29.33
C ARG A 546 8.67 -31.97 -28.04
N LEU A 547 7.49 -31.70 -27.44
CA LEU A 547 6.96 -32.43 -26.29
C LEU A 547 6.08 -33.59 -26.80
N PRO A 548 6.60 -34.82 -26.93
CA PRO A 548 5.89 -35.90 -27.65
C PRO A 548 4.67 -36.43 -26.88
N ASP A 549 4.70 -36.36 -25.54
CA ASP A 549 3.61 -36.82 -24.69
C ASP A 549 2.48 -35.78 -24.63
N GLU A 550 1.29 -36.18 -25.08
CA GLU A 550 0.12 -35.31 -25.17
C GLU A 550 -0.37 -34.85 -23.80
N ALA A 551 -0.32 -35.72 -22.79
CA ALA A 551 -0.70 -35.39 -21.42
C ALA A 551 0.23 -34.30 -20.83
N THR A 552 1.54 -34.46 -21.01
CA THR A 552 2.55 -33.48 -20.60
C THR A 552 2.38 -32.15 -21.34
N ARG A 553 2.10 -32.19 -22.64
CA ARG A 553 1.85 -31.00 -23.45
C ARG A 553 0.61 -30.23 -22.98
N SER A 554 -0.50 -30.94 -22.78
CA SER A 554 -1.76 -30.39 -22.28
C SER A 554 -1.61 -29.79 -20.88
N MET A 555 -0.93 -30.52 -19.98
CA MET A 555 -0.62 -30.06 -18.62
C MET A 555 0.22 -28.79 -18.62
N LEU A 556 1.32 -28.76 -19.37
CA LEU A 556 2.23 -27.62 -19.39
C LEU A 556 1.56 -26.40 -20.05
N ALA A 557 0.77 -26.59 -21.11
CA ALA A 557 -0.02 -25.50 -21.70
C ALA A 557 -1.03 -24.92 -20.72
N ARG A 558 -1.67 -25.77 -19.91
CA ARG A 558 -2.54 -25.33 -18.80
C ARG A 558 -1.75 -24.55 -17.76
N PHE A 559 -0.60 -25.05 -17.32
CA PHE A 559 0.27 -24.36 -16.37
C PHE A 559 0.64 -22.95 -16.86
N VAL A 560 1.03 -22.80 -18.14
CA VAL A 560 1.38 -21.51 -18.75
C VAL A 560 0.20 -20.54 -18.73
N ARG A 561 -1.02 -21.02 -19.04
CA ARG A 561 -2.25 -20.21 -19.01
C ARG A 561 -2.62 -19.79 -17.58
N GLU A 562 -2.60 -20.73 -16.63
CA GLU A 562 -2.92 -20.44 -15.22
C GLU A 562 -1.90 -19.51 -14.57
N ARG A 563 -0.64 -19.54 -15.04
CA ARG A 563 0.43 -18.62 -14.61
C ARG A 563 0.18 -17.17 -15.00
N SER A 564 -0.45 -16.91 -16.15
CA SER A 564 -0.83 -15.54 -16.54
C SER A 564 -2.02 -15.00 -15.74
N GLU A 565 -2.82 -15.88 -15.13
CA GLU A 565 -4.07 -15.54 -14.44
C GLU A 565 -3.95 -15.63 -12.90
N ASP A 566 -2.81 -16.10 -12.38
CA ASP A 566 -2.56 -16.46 -10.97
C ASP A 566 -3.62 -17.43 -10.41
N ALA A 567 -4.07 -18.35 -11.26
CA ALA A 567 -5.28 -19.16 -11.09
C ALA A 567 -4.97 -20.67 -11.07
N PHE A 568 -4.31 -21.19 -10.03
CA PHE A 568 -3.85 -22.59 -10.04
C PHE A 568 -4.87 -23.57 -9.43
N GLY A 569 -5.00 -24.76 -10.02
CA GLY A 569 -5.80 -25.88 -9.49
C GLY A 569 -5.20 -27.26 -9.71
N ILE A 570 -5.50 -28.23 -8.84
CA ILE A 570 -5.09 -29.62 -9.00
C ILE A 570 -5.94 -30.28 -10.10
N TYR A 571 -5.32 -30.75 -11.18
CA TYR A 571 -6.01 -31.62 -12.15
C TYR A 571 -6.11 -33.06 -11.65
N VAL A 572 -7.26 -33.71 -11.87
CA VAL A 572 -7.38 -35.17 -11.81
C VAL A 572 -8.14 -35.66 -13.04
N GLY A 573 -7.49 -36.45 -13.90
CA GLY A 573 -8.10 -36.99 -15.12
C GLY A 573 -7.11 -37.66 -16.08
N ASP A 574 -7.49 -37.82 -17.34
CA ASP A 574 -6.64 -38.28 -18.43
C ASP A 574 -6.31 -37.11 -19.41
N ALA A 575 -5.68 -37.44 -20.54
CA ALA A 575 -5.28 -36.46 -21.56
C ALA A 575 -6.49 -35.77 -22.26
N GLU A 576 -7.66 -36.41 -22.27
CA GLU A 576 -8.87 -35.96 -22.97
C GLU A 576 -9.97 -35.43 -22.02
N ARG A 577 -10.06 -35.94 -20.78
CA ARG A 577 -11.14 -35.68 -19.82
C ARG A 577 -10.65 -35.65 -18.38
N GLY A 578 -11.11 -34.68 -17.59
CA GLY A 578 -10.77 -34.61 -16.17
C GLY A 578 -11.44 -33.46 -15.43
N THR A 579 -11.21 -33.43 -14.12
CA THR A 579 -11.76 -32.45 -13.19
C THR A 579 -10.64 -31.57 -12.64
N VAL A 580 -10.83 -30.24 -12.74
CA VAL A 580 -9.95 -29.28 -12.07
C VAL A 580 -10.50 -29.02 -10.67
N HIS A 581 -9.73 -29.42 -9.67
CA HIS A 581 -9.97 -29.07 -8.27
C HIS A 581 -9.19 -27.76 -7.99
N PRO A 582 -9.84 -26.59 -7.93
CA PRO A 582 -9.12 -25.34 -7.70
C PRO A 582 -8.30 -25.40 -6.41
N LEU A 583 -7.01 -25.05 -6.47
CA LEU A 583 -6.17 -24.78 -5.30
C LEU A 583 -6.56 -23.42 -4.73
N ALA A 584 -7.07 -22.53 -5.59
CA ALA A 584 -7.80 -21.33 -5.27
C ALA A 584 -8.92 -21.05 -6.28
N ALA A 585 -10.10 -20.66 -5.80
CA ALA A 585 -11.12 -20.05 -6.64
C ALA A 585 -10.95 -18.54 -6.55
N HIS A 586 -10.84 -17.86 -7.70
CA HIS A 586 -11.02 -16.41 -7.73
C HIS A 586 -12.45 -16.09 -7.29
N ALA A 587 -12.56 -15.23 -6.27
CA ALA A 587 -13.77 -14.51 -5.92
C ALA A 587 -13.48 -13.01 -6.00
#